data_AF-A0A673JSC0-F1
#
_entry.id   AF-A0A673JSC0-F1
#
_cell.length_a   1.000
_cell.length_b   1.000
_cell.length_c   1.000
_cell.angle_alpha   90.00
_cell.angle_beta   90.00
_cell.angle_gamma   90.00
#
_symmetry.space_group_name_H-M   'P 1'
#
loop_
_entity.id
_entity.type
_entity.pdbx_description
1 polymer ?
#
loop_
_entity_poly.entity_id
_entity_poly.type
_entity_poly.pdbx_seq_one_letter_code
_entity_poly.pdbx_strand_id
1 'polypeptide(L)'
;MCEVSGAFRPVTGSLLAKLHSPPFDLLKFFKLLKDEDQQPTVIESLCMNCYENGSTRLLLTKIPFFKEIIISSFTCPHCNWTNTEIQSAGRIQEQGVLYTLQVKTKEDMNREVVKSDSASTRIPQLDFEIPAFTQNGSLSTIEGLLDRAVAGLEQDQPIRKATDPVVAEKIEEFIQRFKKLKEVEEEFTLIIDDSSGNSFIENPFAPEKDMALTVTHYKRTPEHNAALGIEEEENDEKPGSDLDTMRNEVLVFNTNCPECNAPANTNMKLVQIQHFKEVIIMATNCDSCRHRTNEVKSGGATEELGTRITLHLTDPSDMSRDLLKSETCSVLIPELEFELGMAALGGKFTTLEGLLKDIKDLIVSKKPFMCGDSSTADRAEKLELFGLTIHTFLQNVYAPDPDPEMKIEKYTRTFEQNEDLGLNDMKTEGYAEK
;
A
#
# COMPACT_ATOMS: atom_id res chain seq x y z
N MET A 1 24.98 12.73 85.29
CA MET A 1 26.25 13.00 84.58
C MET A 1 25.92 13.10 83.10
N CYS A 2 26.10 14.30 82.51
CA CYS A 2 25.99 14.72 81.08
C CYS A 2 24.70 14.31 80.32
N GLU A 3 23.75 15.14 79.90
CA GLU A 3 23.69 16.56 79.45
C GLU A 3 24.15 16.86 78.00
N VAL A 4 23.25 17.56 77.28
CA VAL A 4 23.34 18.52 76.13
C VAL A 4 23.54 18.11 74.64
N SER A 5 22.46 18.34 73.86
CA SER A 5 22.28 19.23 72.67
C SER A 5 23.19 19.22 71.42
N GLY A 6 22.55 19.46 70.25
CA GLY A 6 22.99 20.51 69.31
C GLY A 6 23.31 20.10 67.87
N ALA A 7 22.66 20.74 66.90
CA ALA A 7 22.80 20.58 65.44
C ALA A 7 24.03 21.28 64.82
N PHE A 8 24.49 20.85 63.62
CA PHE A 8 24.74 21.65 62.38
C PHE A 8 25.57 20.84 61.31
N ARG A 9 25.23 21.01 60.02
CA ARG A 9 25.85 20.50 58.75
C ARG A 9 27.18 21.25 58.39
N PRO A 10 28.11 20.83 57.45
CA PRO A 10 27.87 20.59 55.98
C PRO A 10 28.81 19.65 55.12
N VAL A 11 28.24 19.15 53.99
CA VAL A 11 28.64 18.99 52.55
C VAL A 11 29.94 18.27 52.04
N THR A 12 29.74 17.56 50.89
CA THR A 12 30.63 16.93 49.85
C THR A 12 30.86 15.41 50.00
N GLY A 13 30.73 14.51 49.00
CA GLY A 13 30.27 14.53 47.60
C GLY A 13 30.68 13.21 46.89
N SER A 14 29.83 12.62 46.02
CA SER A 14 30.22 11.97 44.75
C SER A 14 28.98 11.57 43.94
N LEU A 15 28.72 12.31 42.86
CA LEU A 15 27.78 11.94 41.79
C LEU A 15 28.44 10.87 40.89
N LEU A 16 27.78 9.73 40.72
CA LEU A 16 27.96 8.82 39.58
C LEU A 16 26.55 8.50 39.06
N ALA A 17 25.94 9.49 38.41
CA ALA A 17 24.73 9.28 37.62
C ALA A 17 25.15 8.84 36.22
N LYS A 18 24.80 7.60 35.86
CA LYS A 18 24.89 7.07 34.50
C LYS A 18 24.04 7.96 33.57
N LEU A 19 24.69 8.71 32.69
CA LEU A 19 24.06 9.41 31.57
C LEU A 19 23.77 8.36 30.48
N HIS A 20 22.63 7.67 30.58
CA HIS A 20 21.93 7.19 29.39
C HIS A 20 20.97 8.31 29.01
N SER A 21 20.99 8.73 27.74
CA SER A 21 19.92 9.54 27.17
C SER A 21 18.58 8.81 27.41
N PRO A 22 17.51 9.51 27.80
CA PRO A 22 16.23 8.85 28.01
C PRO A 22 15.74 8.28 26.67
N PRO A 23 15.15 7.06 26.65
CA PRO A 23 14.47 6.56 25.46
C PRO A 23 13.39 7.57 25.05
N PHE A 24 13.23 7.77 23.74
CA PHE A 24 12.19 8.62 23.17
C PHE A 24 10.84 8.24 23.78
N ASP A 25 10.24 9.16 24.52
CA ASP A 25 8.97 8.92 25.20
C ASP A 25 7.84 9.01 24.18
N LEU A 26 7.63 7.90 23.46
CA LEU A 26 6.54 7.71 22.50
C LEU A 26 5.20 8.16 23.10
N LEU A 27 4.96 7.93 24.40
CA LEU A 27 3.75 8.32 25.10
C LEU A 27 3.53 9.85 25.13
N LYS A 28 4.60 10.63 25.10
CA LYS A 28 4.58 12.10 25.00
C LYS A 28 4.33 12.56 23.57
N PHE A 29 4.90 11.88 22.58
CA PHE A 29 4.66 12.14 21.15
C PHE A 29 3.22 11.76 20.73
N PHE A 30 2.73 10.61 21.20
CA PHE A 30 1.32 10.20 21.07
C PHE A 30 0.34 11.18 21.73
N LYS A 31 0.77 11.88 22.78
CA LYS A 31 -0.04 12.93 23.42
C LYS A 31 -0.16 14.21 22.59
N LEU A 32 0.79 14.48 21.70
CA LEU A 32 0.80 15.62 20.79
C LEU A 32 -0.05 15.38 19.54
N LEU A 33 -0.20 14.12 19.11
CA LEU A 33 -0.97 13.70 17.93
C LEU A 33 -2.42 13.29 18.24
N LYS A 34 -3.07 13.88 19.26
CA LYS A 34 -4.45 13.54 19.62
C LYS A 34 -5.45 13.83 18.48
N ASP A 35 -5.68 12.84 17.63
CA ASP A 35 -7.00 12.47 17.14
C ASP A 35 -7.50 11.34 18.07
N GLU A 36 -8.64 11.55 18.74
CA GLU A 36 -9.11 10.66 19.82
C GLU A 36 -9.59 9.27 19.35
N ASP A 37 -9.50 8.94 18.06
CA ASP A 37 -10.15 7.75 17.47
C ASP A 37 -9.21 6.71 16.82
N GLN A 38 -7.88 6.93 16.73
CA GLN A 38 -6.97 5.94 16.12
C GLN A 38 -6.25 5.07 17.14
N GLN A 39 -6.74 3.83 17.31
CA GLN A 39 -6.03 2.79 18.05
C GLN A 39 -4.96 2.12 17.19
N PRO A 40 -3.73 1.91 17.70
CA PRO A 40 -2.70 1.20 16.96
C PRO A 40 -3.09 -0.27 16.76
N THR A 41 -2.97 -0.76 15.53
CA THR A 41 -3.19 -2.17 15.19
C THR A 41 -1.99 -2.98 15.65
N VAL A 42 -2.18 -4.06 16.40
CA VAL A 42 -1.08 -4.89 16.92
C VAL A 42 -1.04 -6.22 16.17
N ILE A 43 0.14 -6.58 15.66
CA ILE A 43 0.39 -7.80 14.90
C ILE A 43 1.55 -8.55 15.57
N GLU A 44 1.48 -9.89 15.63
CA GLU A 44 2.62 -10.72 16.01
C GLU A 44 3.63 -10.80 14.86
N SER A 45 4.89 -10.50 15.15
CA SER A 45 5.97 -10.45 14.16
C SER A 45 7.20 -11.17 14.67
N LEU A 46 7.99 -11.75 13.77
CA LEU A 46 9.25 -12.41 14.13
C LEU A 46 10.32 -11.37 14.53
N CYS A 47 11.01 -11.58 15.65
CA CYS A 47 12.15 -10.75 16.04
C CYS A 47 13.39 -11.09 15.21
N MET A 48 13.95 -10.13 14.49
CA MET A 48 15.16 -10.36 13.69
C MET A 48 16.44 -10.51 14.52
N ASN A 49 16.41 -10.20 15.81
CA ASN A 49 17.56 -10.32 16.71
C ASN A 49 17.63 -11.70 17.41
N CYS A 50 16.50 -12.20 17.90
CA CYS A 50 16.45 -13.47 18.65
C CYS A 50 15.61 -14.57 17.97
N TYR A 51 14.98 -14.28 16.84
CA TYR A 51 14.12 -15.19 16.08
C TYR A 51 12.91 -15.73 16.87
N GLU A 52 12.59 -15.14 18.02
CA GLU A 52 11.32 -15.38 18.74
C GLU A 52 10.26 -14.34 18.36
N ASN A 53 8.99 -14.61 18.67
CA ASN A 53 7.90 -13.69 18.35
C ASN A 53 7.95 -12.45 19.25
N GLY A 54 7.83 -11.27 18.62
CA GLY A 54 7.54 -10.01 19.29
C GLY A 54 6.23 -9.41 18.75
N SER A 55 5.96 -8.16 19.12
CA SER A 55 4.76 -7.45 18.71
C SER A 55 5.12 -6.22 17.88
N THR A 56 4.55 -6.08 16.68
CA THR A 56 4.58 -4.84 15.89
C THR A 56 3.28 -4.08 16.10
N ARG A 57 3.39 -2.80 16.47
CA ARG A 57 2.27 -1.86 16.56
C ARG A 57 2.28 -0.96 15.33
N LEU A 58 1.25 -1.05 14.51
CA LEU A 58 1.02 -0.19 13.36
C LEU A 58 0.13 0.98 13.76
N LEU A 59 0.64 2.20 13.57
CA LEU A 59 -0.14 3.42 13.69
C LEU A 59 -0.15 4.13 12.33
N LEU A 60 -1.33 4.20 11.71
CA LEU A 60 -1.56 5.10 10.59
C LEU A 60 -1.82 6.48 11.16
N THR A 61 -1.02 7.49 10.83
CA THR A 61 -1.24 8.87 11.29
C THR A 61 -0.91 9.87 10.19
N LYS A 62 -1.42 11.09 10.32
CA LYS A 62 -1.09 12.24 9.47
C LYS A 62 -0.28 13.22 10.29
N ILE A 63 0.98 13.41 9.93
CA ILE A 63 1.80 14.48 10.52
C ILE A 63 1.57 15.75 9.67
N PRO A 64 1.40 16.95 10.28
CA PRO A 64 1.36 18.20 9.53
C PRO A 64 2.56 18.31 8.57
N PHE A 65 2.33 18.78 7.34
CA PHE A 65 3.30 18.78 6.22
C PHE A 65 3.60 17.41 5.58
N PHE A 66 2.95 16.33 6.04
CA PHE A 66 3.07 14.98 5.48
C PHE A 66 1.70 14.41 5.03
N LYS A 67 1.73 13.52 4.03
CA LYS A 67 0.61 12.62 3.70
C LYS A 67 0.57 11.46 4.72
N GLU A 68 -0.39 10.55 4.58
CA GLU A 68 -0.56 9.40 5.49
C GLU A 68 0.75 8.60 5.67
N ILE A 69 1.18 8.41 6.92
CA ILE A 69 2.34 7.59 7.28
C ILE A 69 1.89 6.40 8.14
N ILE A 70 2.59 5.28 7.99
CA ILE A 70 2.44 4.09 8.82
C ILE A 70 3.68 4.01 9.70
N ILE A 71 3.49 4.13 11.01
CA ILE A 71 4.54 3.92 11.99
C ILE A 71 4.42 2.49 12.50
N SER A 72 5.45 1.68 12.24
CA SER A 72 5.55 0.29 12.64
C SER A 72 6.54 0.16 13.79
N SER A 73 6.05 0.13 15.03
CA SER A 73 6.88 -0.03 16.23
C SER A 73 6.89 -1.49 16.70
N PHE A 74 7.98 -2.20 16.43
CA PHE A 74 8.27 -3.53 16.92
C PHE A 74 8.89 -3.50 18.31
N THR A 75 8.46 -4.40 19.18
CA THR A 75 9.07 -4.66 20.49
C THR A 75 9.10 -6.15 20.75
N CYS A 76 10.29 -6.69 21.05
CA CYS A 76 10.46 -8.08 21.46
C CYS A 76 10.50 -8.19 22.99
N PRO A 77 9.61 -8.97 23.62
CA PRO A 77 9.65 -9.18 25.08
C PRO A 77 10.79 -10.11 25.53
N HIS A 78 11.40 -10.87 24.63
CA HIS A 78 12.44 -11.87 24.96
C HIS A 78 13.84 -11.25 25.04
N CYS A 79 14.19 -10.39 24.07
CA CYS A 79 15.52 -9.76 23.99
C CYS A 79 15.51 -8.24 24.19
N ASN A 80 14.35 -7.64 24.46
CA ASN A 80 14.15 -6.18 24.57
C ASN A 80 14.57 -5.38 23.34
N TRP A 81 14.79 -6.04 22.19
CA TRP A 81 15.06 -5.34 20.95
C TRP A 81 13.80 -4.63 20.48
N THR A 82 13.95 -3.37 20.13
CA THR A 82 12.89 -2.50 19.62
C THR A 82 13.32 -1.95 18.27
N ASN A 83 12.38 -1.88 17.34
CA ASN A 83 12.60 -1.27 16.04
C ASN A 83 11.39 -0.42 15.69
N THR A 84 11.60 0.79 15.19
CA THR A 84 10.52 1.65 14.74
C THR A 84 10.79 2.01 13.30
N GLU A 85 9.95 1.48 12.42
CA GLU A 85 9.99 1.75 10.99
C GLU A 85 8.89 2.72 10.64
N ILE A 86 9.17 3.60 9.68
CA ILE A 86 8.14 4.42 9.07
C ILE A 86 8.02 4.02 7.62
N GLN A 87 6.82 3.61 7.24
CA GLN A 87 6.44 3.41 5.85
C GLN A 87 5.56 4.58 5.44
N SER A 88 5.96 5.29 4.38
CA SER A 88 5.11 6.29 3.78
C SER A 88 3.95 5.59 3.06
N ALA A 89 2.73 5.71 3.57
CA ALA A 89 1.52 5.31 2.81
C ALA A 89 1.11 6.38 1.78
N GLY A 90 1.71 7.57 1.86
CA GLY A 90 1.53 8.65 0.91
C GLY A 90 2.07 8.30 -0.48
N ARG A 91 1.34 8.75 -1.51
CA ARG A 91 1.84 8.77 -2.89
C ARG A 91 3.20 9.46 -2.95
N ILE A 92 4.12 8.90 -3.73
CA ILE A 92 5.39 9.53 -4.09
C ILE A 92 5.13 11.00 -4.48
N GLN A 93 5.94 11.92 -3.98
CA GLN A 93 5.75 13.34 -4.28
C GLN A 93 6.03 13.64 -5.75
N GLU A 94 5.59 14.80 -6.22
CA GLU A 94 5.84 15.23 -7.61
C GLU A 94 7.33 15.42 -7.90
N GLN A 95 8.09 15.87 -6.89
CA GLN A 95 9.51 16.19 -6.96
C GLN A 95 10.29 15.41 -5.90
N GLY A 96 11.53 15.06 -6.24
CA GLY A 96 12.50 14.59 -5.25
C GLY A 96 12.99 15.75 -4.38
N VAL A 97 13.54 15.43 -3.21
CA VAL A 97 14.01 16.42 -2.25
C VAL A 97 15.45 16.11 -1.84
N LEU A 98 16.26 17.15 -1.77
CA LEU A 98 17.64 17.11 -1.28
C LEU A 98 17.76 18.06 -0.09
N TYR A 99 18.05 17.48 1.07
CA TYR A 99 18.38 18.20 2.29
C TYR A 99 19.89 18.28 2.43
N THR A 100 20.41 19.49 2.61
CA THR A 100 21.81 19.74 2.95
C THR A 100 21.84 20.51 4.26
N LEU A 101 22.24 19.84 5.34
CA LEU A 101 22.35 20.43 6.67
C LEU A 101 23.82 20.61 7.05
N GLN A 102 24.17 21.82 7.49
CA GLN A 102 25.43 22.09 8.17
C GLN A 102 25.26 21.88 9.67
N VAL A 103 25.83 20.80 10.20
CA VAL A 103 25.79 20.46 11.62
C VAL A 103 26.92 21.21 12.32
N LYS A 104 26.56 22.14 13.22
CA LYS A 104 27.53 23.01 13.91
C LYS A 104 27.49 22.88 15.42
N THR A 105 26.34 22.50 15.96
CA THR A 105 26.08 22.46 17.39
C THR A 105 25.56 21.10 17.82
N LYS A 106 25.67 20.79 19.11
CA LYS A 106 25.01 19.61 19.68
C LYS A 106 23.48 19.70 19.63
N GLU A 107 22.92 20.89 19.49
CA GLU A 107 21.46 21.03 19.31
C GLU A 107 21.03 20.54 17.92
N ASP A 108 21.87 20.74 16.90
CA ASP A 108 21.60 20.20 15.57
C ASP A 108 21.51 18.67 15.58
N MET A 109 22.28 18.00 16.44
CA MET A 109 22.25 16.54 16.60
C MET A 109 20.89 16.00 17.08
N ASN A 110 20.10 16.84 17.75
CA ASN A 110 18.79 16.48 18.28
C ASN A 110 17.64 16.66 17.28
N ARG A 111 17.90 17.25 16.10
CA ARG A 111 16.89 17.46 15.07
C ARG A 111 16.25 16.13 14.67
N GLU A 112 14.93 16.10 14.63
CA GLU A 112 14.19 14.94 14.15
C GLU A 112 14.43 14.74 12.64
N VAL A 113 14.64 13.50 12.26
CA VAL A 113 14.90 13.06 10.89
C VAL A 113 13.94 11.93 10.54
N VAL A 114 13.16 12.14 9.49
CA VAL A 114 12.45 11.08 8.79
C VAL A 114 13.28 10.73 7.56
N LYS A 115 13.80 9.51 7.52
CA LYS A 115 14.51 8.98 6.36
C LYS A 115 13.62 7.93 5.71
N SER A 116 13.29 8.09 4.42
CA SER A 116 12.62 7.04 3.63
C SER A 116 13.63 5.95 3.21
N ASP A 117 13.11 4.82 2.76
CA ASP A 117 13.91 3.73 2.19
C ASP A 117 14.59 4.14 0.87
N SER A 118 13.94 4.95 0.04
CA SER A 118 14.49 5.50 -1.20
C SER A 118 15.53 6.62 -1.01
N ALA A 119 15.84 6.99 0.24
CA ALA A 119 16.77 8.07 0.54
C ALA A 119 18.22 7.58 0.70
N SER A 120 19.14 8.27 0.03
CA SER A 120 20.58 8.13 0.29
C SER A 120 21.03 9.14 1.36
N THR A 121 21.98 8.74 2.19
CA THR A 121 22.56 9.59 3.24
C THR A 121 24.06 9.72 3.04
N ARG A 122 24.59 10.93 2.98
CA ARG A 122 26.01 11.20 2.71
C ARG A 122 26.61 12.15 3.75
N ILE A 123 27.84 11.86 4.17
CA ILE A 123 28.69 12.76 4.95
C ILE A 123 30.00 12.93 4.18
N PRO A 124 30.11 13.97 3.32
CA PRO A 124 31.27 14.14 2.45
C PRO A 124 32.61 14.23 3.19
N GLN A 125 32.63 14.85 4.37
CA GLN A 125 33.85 14.98 5.18
C GLN A 125 34.44 13.63 5.65
N LEU A 126 33.61 12.57 5.67
CA LEU A 126 34.03 11.22 6.01
C LEU A 126 34.15 10.30 4.79
N ASP A 127 33.84 10.77 3.58
CA ASP A 127 33.60 9.89 2.42
C ASP A 127 32.62 8.75 2.77
N PHE A 128 31.59 9.09 3.55
CA PHE A 128 30.59 8.13 4.02
C PHE A 128 29.30 8.25 3.22
N GLU A 129 28.77 7.11 2.80
CA GLU A 129 27.50 7.01 2.10
C GLU A 129 26.71 5.78 2.56
N ILE A 130 25.42 5.99 2.79
CA ILE A 130 24.41 4.95 2.92
C ILE A 130 23.54 5.03 1.65
N PRO A 131 23.69 4.09 0.71
CA PRO A 131 22.92 4.09 -0.53
C PRO A 131 21.41 3.90 -0.27
N ALA A 132 20.59 4.37 -1.21
CA ALA A 132 19.15 4.14 -1.20
C ALA A 132 18.83 2.63 -1.19
N PHE A 133 17.68 2.27 -0.62
CA PHE A 133 17.15 0.91 -0.48
C PHE A 133 18.00 -0.08 0.32
N THR A 134 19.08 0.39 0.97
CA THR A 134 19.89 -0.45 1.88
C THR A 134 19.32 -0.52 3.29
N GLN A 135 18.44 0.42 3.65
CA GLN A 135 17.83 0.54 4.97
C GLN A 135 16.35 0.87 4.80
N ASN A 136 15.51 0.31 5.69
CA ASN A 136 14.10 0.66 5.77
C ASN A 136 13.92 2.11 6.23
N GLY A 137 12.75 2.68 5.94
CA GLY A 137 12.38 3.99 6.42
C GLY A 137 12.38 4.07 7.95
N SER A 138 12.90 5.15 8.51
CA SER A 138 13.02 5.32 9.96
C SER A 138 12.80 6.76 10.40
N LEU A 139 12.24 6.91 11.60
CA LEU A 139 12.20 8.17 12.35
C LEU A 139 13.22 8.09 13.48
N SER A 140 14.10 9.09 13.52
CA SER A 140 15.22 9.16 14.44
C SER A 140 15.60 10.62 14.67
N THR A 141 16.68 10.87 15.38
CA THR A 141 17.43 12.11 15.32
C THR A 141 18.67 11.94 14.44
N ILE A 142 19.36 13.05 14.16
CA ILE A 142 20.68 13.02 13.52
C ILE A 142 21.67 12.16 14.32
N GLU A 143 21.69 12.33 15.65
CA GLU A 143 22.50 11.49 16.53
C GLU A 143 22.17 10.00 16.37
N GLY A 144 20.89 9.65 16.38
CA GLY A 144 20.46 8.26 16.23
C GLY A 144 20.83 7.66 14.87
N LEU A 145 20.88 8.47 13.81
CA LEU A 145 21.33 8.02 12.49
C LEU A 145 22.82 7.68 12.50
N LEU A 146 23.66 8.50 13.14
CA LEU A 146 25.09 8.23 13.30
C LEU A 146 25.35 7.03 14.21
N ASP A 147 24.64 6.93 15.33
CA ASP A 147 24.77 5.81 16.28
C ASP A 147 24.44 4.48 15.61
N ARG A 148 23.40 4.46 14.76
CA ARG A 148 23.04 3.26 13.99
C ARG A 148 24.14 2.89 12.99
N ALA A 149 24.73 3.86 12.32
CA ALA A 149 25.85 3.62 11.40
C ALA A 149 27.07 3.04 12.15
N VAL A 150 27.41 3.61 13.31
CA VAL A 150 28.51 3.11 14.15
C VAL A 150 28.23 1.70 14.65
N ALA A 151 27.02 1.44 15.17
CA ALA A 151 26.64 0.11 15.65
C ALA A 151 26.73 -0.95 14.56
N GLY A 152 26.28 -0.63 13.33
CA GLY A 152 26.39 -1.54 12.18
C GLY A 152 27.83 -1.84 11.77
N LEU A 153 28.74 -0.87 11.91
CA LEU A 153 30.17 -1.09 11.64
C LEU A 153 30.86 -1.87 12.78
N GLU A 154 30.50 -1.61 14.04
CA GLU A 154 31.08 -2.23 15.23
C GLU A 154 30.67 -3.69 15.43
N GLN A 155 29.44 -4.07 15.05
CA GLN A 155 28.86 -5.39 15.35
C GLN A 155 29.78 -6.56 14.94
N ASP A 156 30.34 -6.51 13.73
CA ASP A 156 31.16 -7.61 13.20
C ASP A 156 32.67 -7.41 13.40
N GLN A 157 33.10 -6.34 14.10
CA GLN A 157 34.52 -6.10 14.40
C GLN A 157 35.22 -7.30 15.08
N PRO A 158 34.60 -8.04 16.03
CA PRO A 158 35.25 -9.20 16.65
C PRO A 158 35.61 -10.29 15.63
N ILE A 159 34.73 -10.53 14.65
CA ILE A 159 34.93 -11.52 13.59
C ILE A 159 35.99 -11.03 12.60
N ARG A 160 35.93 -9.74 12.22
CA ARG A 160 36.93 -9.13 11.31
C ARG A 160 38.32 -9.15 11.92
N LYS A 161 38.48 -8.86 13.21
CA LYS A 161 39.77 -8.94 13.92
C LYS A 161 40.42 -10.33 13.85
N ALA A 162 39.61 -11.39 13.79
CA ALA A 162 40.10 -12.76 13.65
C ALA A 162 40.42 -13.16 12.20
N THR A 163 39.65 -12.63 11.23
CA THR A 163 39.71 -13.07 9.82
C THR A 163 40.61 -12.18 8.96
N ASP A 164 40.51 -10.86 9.14
CA ASP A 164 41.28 -9.84 8.44
C ASP A 164 41.59 -8.66 9.38
N PRO A 165 42.71 -8.72 10.11
CA PRO A 165 43.12 -7.67 11.03
C PRO A 165 43.36 -6.31 10.36
N VAL A 166 43.79 -6.30 9.09
CA VAL A 166 44.12 -5.06 8.36
C VAL A 166 42.85 -4.28 8.04
N VAL A 167 41.79 -4.97 7.59
CA VAL A 167 40.49 -4.34 7.36
C VAL A 167 39.87 -3.89 8.69
N ALA A 168 39.99 -4.70 9.74
CA ALA A 168 39.45 -4.36 11.05
C ALA A 168 40.08 -3.08 11.64
N GLU A 169 41.38 -2.85 11.42
CA GLU A 169 42.07 -1.62 11.86
C GLU A 169 41.56 -0.39 11.11
N LYS A 170 41.37 -0.48 9.78
CA LYS A 170 40.80 0.63 8.99
C LYS A 170 39.38 0.99 9.40
N ILE A 171 38.55 -0.02 9.68
CA ILE A 171 37.17 0.20 10.15
C ILE A 171 37.18 0.82 11.55
N GLU A 172 38.08 0.40 12.44
CA GLU A 172 38.23 0.99 13.76
C GLU A 172 38.62 2.48 13.67
N GLU A 173 39.59 2.83 12.81
CA GLU A 173 39.97 4.22 12.55
C GLU A 173 38.77 5.05 12.04
N PHE A 174 37.97 4.47 11.16
CA PHE A 174 36.76 5.10 10.62
C PHE A 174 35.69 5.33 11.70
N ILE A 175 35.47 4.35 12.57
CA ILE A 175 34.56 4.47 13.72
C ILE A 175 35.02 5.59 14.67
N GLN A 176 36.33 5.74 14.89
CA GLN A 176 36.86 6.83 15.72
C GLN A 176 36.57 8.21 15.10
N ARG A 177 36.67 8.34 13.77
CA ARG A 177 36.28 9.58 13.08
C ARG A 177 34.79 9.89 13.24
N PHE A 178 33.93 8.88 13.17
CA PHE A 178 32.50 9.01 13.45
C PHE A 178 32.20 9.52 14.86
N LYS A 179 32.88 8.95 15.87
CA LYS A 179 32.72 9.35 17.28
C LYS A 179 33.13 10.82 17.51
N LYS A 180 34.15 11.33 16.80
CA LYS A 180 34.52 12.74 16.85
C LYS A 180 33.44 13.67 16.27
N LEU A 181 32.84 13.28 15.15
CA LEU A 181 31.72 14.04 14.58
C LEU A 181 30.50 14.05 15.50
N LYS A 182 30.23 12.95 16.20
CA LYS A 182 29.14 12.87 17.17
C LYS A 182 29.30 13.87 18.32
N GLU A 183 30.53 14.07 18.79
CA GLU A 183 30.83 15.09 19.80
C GLU A 183 30.81 16.53 19.26
N VAL A 184 30.64 16.69 17.95
CA VAL A 184 30.65 17.97 17.22
C VAL A 184 31.98 18.70 17.46
N GLU A 185 33.10 17.96 17.44
CA GLU A 185 34.44 18.55 17.49
C GLU A 185 34.76 19.34 16.21
N GLU A 186 34.19 18.91 15.08
CA GLU A 186 34.31 19.53 13.77
C GLU A 186 32.93 19.70 13.13
N GLU A 187 32.71 20.82 12.44
CA GLU A 187 31.49 21.02 11.64
C GLU A 187 31.47 20.05 10.46
N PHE A 188 30.33 19.44 10.18
CA PHE A 188 30.17 18.54 9.04
C PHE A 188 28.84 18.76 8.32
N THR A 189 28.77 18.24 7.10
CA THR A 189 27.58 18.35 6.26
C THR A 189 26.87 17.02 6.21
N LEU A 190 25.60 16.99 6.61
CA LEU A 190 24.71 15.87 6.41
C LEU A 190 23.86 16.12 5.17
N ILE A 191 23.93 15.20 4.21
CA ILE A 191 23.13 15.26 2.99
C ILE A 191 22.16 14.09 2.99
N ILE A 192 20.86 14.38 2.87
CA ILE A 192 19.81 13.38 2.66
C ILE A 192 19.17 13.68 1.30
N ASP A 193 19.34 12.74 0.37
CA ASP A 193 18.82 12.87 -1.00
C ASP A 193 17.77 11.77 -1.21
N ASP A 194 16.51 12.20 -1.36
CA ASP A 194 15.37 11.31 -1.47
C ASP A 194 14.59 11.57 -2.75
N SER A 195 14.69 10.61 -3.65
CA SER A 195 13.96 10.60 -4.91
C SER A 195 12.45 10.58 -4.74
N SER A 196 11.91 10.06 -3.63
CA SER A 196 10.47 9.98 -3.39
C SER A 196 9.85 11.29 -2.86
N GLY A 197 10.68 12.18 -2.31
CA GLY A 197 10.22 13.41 -1.65
C GLY A 197 9.64 13.22 -0.24
N ASN A 198 9.82 12.05 0.39
CA ASN A 198 9.18 11.71 1.67
C ASN A 198 10.12 11.78 2.89
N SER A 199 11.40 12.07 2.70
CA SER A 199 12.33 12.34 3.79
C SER A 199 12.14 13.75 4.34
N PHE A 200 12.57 13.97 5.58
CA PHE A 200 12.46 15.26 6.24
C PHE A 200 13.52 15.43 7.32
N ILE A 201 13.97 16.67 7.49
CA ILE A 201 14.81 17.11 8.61
C ILE A 201 14.10 18.27 9.28
N GLU A 202 13.97 18.20 10.60
CA GLU A 202 13.35 19.23 11.42
C GLU A 202 14.08 20.58 11.30
N ASN A 203 13.27 21.64 11.16
CA ASN A 203 13.70 23.02 11.37
C ASN A 203 13.32 23.45 12.79
N PRO A 204 14.28 23.52 13.74
CA PRO A 204 14.01 23.91 15.13
C PRO A 204 13.59 25.38 15.27
N PHE A 205 13.81 26.21 14.25
CA PHE A 205 13.46 27.63 14.23
C PHE A 205 12.10 27.90 13.56
N ALA A 206 11.37 26.87 13.15
CA ALA A 206 10.09 27.05 12.46
C ALA A 206 9.12 27.93 13.29
N PRO A 207 8.42 28.90 12.67
CA PRO A 207 8.29 29.14 11.23
C PRO A 207 9.40 30.01 10.60
N GLU A 208 10.40 30.45 11.38
CA GLU A 208 11.54 31.20 10.86
C GLU A 208 12.43 30.31 9.99
N LYS A 209 13.18 30.96 9.08
CA LYS A 209 14.04 30.26 8.13
C LYS A 209 15.30 29.76 8.84
N ASP A 210 15.54 28.46 8.72
CA ASP A 210 16.81 27.86 9.12
C ASP A 210 17.94 28.28 8.15
N MET A 211 19.04 28.81 8.69
CA MET A 211 20.23 29.18 7.92
C MET A 211 21.20 28.01 7.74
N ALA A 212 21.12 26.98 8.59
CA ALA A 212 21.97 25.80 8.53
C ALA A 212 21.40 24.71 7.60
N LEU A 213 20.09 24.69 7.40
CA LEU A 213 19.40 23.72 6.55
C LEU A 213 19.00 24.33 5.19
N THR A 214 19.51 23.73 4.11
CA THR A 214 19.09 24.03 2.74
C THR A 214 18.25 22.89 2.20
N VAL A 215 17.06 23.20 1.69
CA VAL A 215 16.14 22.24 1.08
C VAL A 215 15.98 22.59 -0.39
N THR A 216 16.34 21.68 -1.28
CA THR A 216 16.21 21.84 -2.73
C THR A 216 15.34 20.74 -3.29
N HIS A 217 14.35 21.11 -4.10
CA HIS A 217 13.50 20.16 -4.81
C HIS A 217 13.99 20.00 -6.25
N TYR A 218 13.93 18.78 -6.78
CA TYR A 218 14.41 18.48 -8.13
C TYR A 218 13.42 17.61 -8.90
N LYS A 219 13.46 17.73 -10.23
CA LYS A 219 12.75 16.81 -11.13
C LYS A 219 13.51 15.49 -11.17
N ARG A 220 12.82 14.38 -10.89
CA ARG A 220 13.39 13.02 -10.93
C ARG A 220 13.94 12.70 -12.31
N THR A 221 15.03 11.95 -12.33
CA THR A 221 15.56 11.33 -13.54
C THR A 221 14.76 10.07 -13.87
N PRO A 222 14.83 9.54 -15.12
CA PRO A 222 14.21 8.27 -15.46
C PRO A 222 14.69 7.10 -14.59
N GLU A 223 15.97 7.13 -14.19
CA GLU A 223 16.56 6.14 -13.27
C GLU A 223 15.90 6.21 -11.87
N HIS A 224 15.63 7.41 -11.36
CA HIS A 224 14.89 7.58 -10.12
C HIS A 224 13.44 7.10 -10.24
N ASN A 225 12.78 7.37 -11.37
CA ASN A 225 11.42 6.90 -11.62
C ASN A 225 11.35 5.37 -11.62
N ALA A 226 12.27 4.73 -12.35
CA ALA A 226 12.37 3.27 -12.41
C ALA A 226 12.63 2.64 -11.03
N ALA A 227 13.55 3.21 -10.24
CA ALA A 227 13.87 2.73 -8.89
C ALA A 227 12.67 2.83 -7.92
N LEU A 228 11.78 3.81 -8.15
CA LEU A 228 10.57 4.02 -7.38
C LEU A 228 9.35 3.24 -7.94
N GLY A 229 9.52 2.48 -9.02
CA GLY A 229 8.42 1.78 -9.69
C GLY A 229 7.40 2.71 -10.35
N ILE A 230 7.82 3.91 -10.74
CA ILE A 230 6.99 4.84 -11.50
C ILE A 230 7.13 4.51 -12.97
N GLU A 231 6.06 4.00 -13.56
CA GLU A 231 5.96 3.84 -15.00
C GLU A 231 5.86 5.24 -15.63
N GLU A 232 6.77 5.55 -16.55
CA GLU A 232 6.60 6.72 -17.42
C GLU A 232 5.47 6.39 -18.38
N GLU A 233 4.24 6.83 -18.07
CA GLU A 233 3.23 7.00 -19.11
C GLU A 233 3.84 7.96 -20.13
N GLU A 234 4.12 7.48 -21.34
CA GLU A 234 4.43 8.32 -22.50
C GLU A 234 3.21 9.22 -22.75
N ASN A 235 3.15 10.32 -22.01
CA ASN A 235 2.09 11.30 -22.13
C ASN A 235 2.45 12.16 -23.34
N ASP A 236 2.08 11.67 -24.52
CA ASP A 236 1.87 12.51 -25.70
C ASP A 236 0.77 13.52 -25.32
N GLU A 237 1.18 14.66 -24.75
CA GLU A 237 0.30 15.76 -24.39
C GLU A 237 -0.42 16.29 -25.65
N LYS A 238 -1.57 15.72 -25.95
CA LYS A 238 -2.68 16.44 -26.59
C LYS A 238 -3.62 16.89 -25.48
N PRO A 239 -4.15 18.13 -25.53
CA PRO A 239 -5.08 18.61 -24.52
C PRO A 239 -6.29 17.66 -24.48
N GLY A 240 -6.42 16.93 -23.37
CA GLY A 240 -7.45 15.92 -23.20
C GLY A 240 -8.83 16.53 -23.38
N SER A 241 -9.67 15.82 -24.14
CA SER A 241 -11.12 16.08 -24.17
C SER A 241 -11.71 15.88 -22.77
N ASP A 242 -12.90 16.43 -22.50
CA ASP A 242 -13.66 16.26 -21.24
C ASP A 242 -13.73 14.80 -20.72
N LEU A 243 -13.52 13.82 -21.60
CA LEU A 243 -13.51 12.39 -21.29
C LEU A 243 -12.31 11.95 -20.43
N ASP A 244 -11.12 12.55 -20.59
CA ASP A 244 -9.94 12.18 -19.79
C ASP A 244 -10.04 12.70 -18.35
N THR A 245 -10.68 13.85 -18.15
CA THR A 245 -11.02 14.35 -16.82
C THR A 245 -11.99 13.41 -16.11
N MET A 246 -12.99 12.87 -16.82
CA MET A 246 -13.93 11.87 -16.27
C MET A 246 -13.30 10.51 -15.95
N ARG A 247 -12.16 10.16 -16.56
CA ARG A 247 -11.41 8.92 -16.24
C ARG A 247 -10.66 9.02 -14.91
N ASN A 248 -10.15 10.20 -14.60
CA ASN A 248 -9.28 10.43 -13.45
C ASN A 248 -10.04 10.81 -12.17
N GLU A 249 -11.28 11.28 -12.29
CA GLU A 249 -12.10 11.72 -11.16
C GLU A 249 -13.25 10.75 -10.84
N VAL A 250 -13.57 10.61 -9.55
CA VAL A 250 -14.77 9.89 -9.11
C VAL A 250 -15.93 10.89 -9.10
N LEU A 251 -16.89 10.69 -10.01
CA LEU A 251 -18.09 11.51 -10.09
C LEU A 251 -19.07 11.05 -9.01
N VAL A 252 -19.56 11.97 -8.19
CA VAL A 252 -20.57 11.67 -7.17
C VAL A 252 -21.89 12.31 -7.58
N PHE A 253 -22.95 11.51 -7.66
CA PHE A 253 -24.31 12.02 -7.84
C PHE A 253 -25.26 11.49 -6.77
N ASN A 254 -26.23 12.34 -6.44
CA ASN A 254 -27.27 12.00 -5.50
C ASN A 254 -28.37 11.24 -6.25
N THR A 255 -28.69 10.05 -5.77
CA THR A 255 -29.79 9.21 -6.28
C THR A 255 -30.60 8.67 -5.11
N ASN A 256 -31.65 7.92 -5.38
CA ASN A 256 -32.39 7.22 -4.32
C ASN A 256 -31.83 5.82 -4.14
N CYS A 257 -31.77 5.36 -2.90
CA CYS A 257 -31.40 3.99 -2.56
C CYS A 257 -32.40 3.00 -3.19
N PRO A 258 -31.95 1.96 -3.92
CA PRO A 258 -32.85 1.02 -4.58
C PRO A 258 -33.68 0.18 -3.60
N GLU A 259 -33.23 0.05 -2.35
CA GLU A 259 -33.90 -0.77 -1.34
C GLU A 259 -34.91 0.01 -0.49
N CYS A 260 -34.56 1.22 -0.03
CA CYS A 260 -35.39 2.00 0.90
C CYS A 260 -35.89 3.33 0.32
N ASN A 261 -35.49 3.67 -0.91
CA ASN A 261 -35.82 4.92 -1.61
C ASN A 261 -35.40 6.21 -0.87
N ALA A 262 -34.58 6.11 0.19
CA ALA A 262 -33.97 7.25 0.85
C ALA A 262 -32.90 7.90 -0.05
N PRO A 263 -32.65 9.22 0.06
CA PRO A 263 -31.57 9.87 -0.67
C PRO A 263 -30.22 9.24 -0.29
N ALA A 264 -29.44 8.85 -1.30
CA ALA A 264 -28.15 8.18 -1.17
C ALA A 264 -27.16 8.72 -2.20
N ASN A 265 -25.87 8.67 -1.87
CA ASN A 265 -24.82 9.08 -2.78
C ASN A 265 -24.34 7.86 -3.57
N THR A 266 -24.21 8.01 -4.89
CA THR A 266 -23.59 7.01 -5.75
C THR A 266 -22.31 7.58 -6.34
N ASN A 267 -21.22 6.87 -6.06
CA ASN A 267 -19.91 7.16 -6.61
C ASN A 267 -19.78 6.43 -7.94
N MET A 268 -19.42 7.15 -8.99
CA MET A 268 -19.23 6.62 -10.33
C MET A 268 -17.80 6.86 -10.77
N LYS A 269 -17.17 5.80 -11.26
CA LYS A 269 -15.83 5.87 -11.84
C LYS A 269 -15.84 5.22 -13.20
N LEU A 270 -15.35 5.95 -14.21
CA LEU A 270 -15.05 5.38 -15.52
C LEU A 270 -13.69 4.67 -15.43
N VAL A 271 -13.67 3.36 -15.66
CA VAL A 271 -12.48 2.52 -15.59
C VAL A 271 -12.28 1.85 -16.93
N GLN A 272 -11.08 1.97 -17.49
CA GLN A 272 -10.64 1.12 -18.59
C GLN A 272 -9.94 -0.10 -17.99
N ILE A 273 -10.57 -1.26 -18.14
CA ILE A 273 -9.98 -2.53 -17.72
C ILE A 273 -9.27 -3.12 -18.94
N GLN A 274 -8.04 -3.59 -18.77
CA GLN A 274 -7.28 -4.23 -19.84
C GLN A 274 -8.12 -5.38 -20.46
N HIS A 275 -8.29 -5.38 -21.78
CA HIS A 275 -9.19 -6.28 -22.55
C HIS A 275 -10.72 -6.00 -22.46
N PHE A 276 -11.15 -4.99 -21.73
CA PHE A 276 -12.52 -4.47 -21.75
C PHE A 276 -12.56 -3.07 -22.38
N LYS A 277 -13.65 -2.73 -23.07
CA LYS A 277 -13.96 -1.32 -23.38
C LYS A 277 -14.19 -0.54 -22.09
N GLU A 278 -14.50 0.74 -22.19
CA GLU A 278 -14.85 1.60 -21.05
C GLU A 278 -15.96 0.99 -20.18
N VAL A 279 -15.69 0.82 -18.89
CA VAL A 279 -16.61 0.30 -17.88
C VAL A 279 -16.91 1.38 -16.86
N ILE A 280 -18.16 1.49 -16.43
CA ILE A 280 -18.62 2.43 -15.42
C ILE A 280 -18.93 1.64 -14.15
N ILE A 281 -18.17 1.89 -13.08
CA ILE A 281 -18.44 1.32 -11.76
C ILE A 281 -19.27 2.32 -10.97
N MET A 282 -20.45 1.89 -10.52
CA MET A 282 -21.39 2.67 -9.71
C MET A 282 -21.49 2.02 -8.32
N ALA A 283 -20.99 2.71 -7.30
CA ALA A 283 -21.06 2.26 -5.91
C ALA A 283 -22.04 3.14 -5.12
N THR A 284 -23.18 2.59 -4.74
CA THR A 284 -24.17 3.28 -3.90
C THR A 284 -24.01 2.85 -2.45
N ASN A 285 -23.81 3.82 -1.56
CA ASN A 285 -23.83 3.61 -0.11
C ASN A 285 -25.01 4.39 0.49
N CYS A 286 -25.95 3.69 1.12
CA CYS A 286 -27.08 4.33 1.78
C CYS A 286 -26.87 4.41 3.30
N ASP A 287 -26.80 5.62 3.85
CA ASP A 287 -26.62 5.82 5.30
C ASP A 287 -27.87 5.44 6.12
N SER A 288 -29.06 5.51 5.51
CA SER A 288 -30.33 5.24 6.21
C SER A 288 -30.59 3.76 6.44
N CYS A 289 -30.31 2.89 5.46
CA CYS A 289 -30.55 1.44 5.57
C CYS A 289 -29.27 0.60 5.58
N ARG A 290 -28.10 1.23 5.39
CA ARG A 290 -26.79 0.57 5.23
C ARG A 290 -26.68 -0.37 4.02
N HIS A 291 -27.60 -0.27 3.07
CA HIS A 291 -27.48 -0.96 1.79
C HIS A 291 -26.23 -0.48 1.05
N ARG A 292 -25.45 -1.44 0.54
CA ARG A 292 -24.26 -1.20 -0.28
C ARG A 292 -24.38 -2.02 -1.55
N THR A 293 -24.23 -1.37 -2.69
CA THR A 293 -24.20 -2.05 -3.99
C THR A 293 -23.04 -1.52 -4.83
N ASN A 294 -22.43 -2.42 -5.60
CA ASN A 294 -21.43 -2.11 -6.62
C ASN A 294 -21.96 -2.64 -7.94
N GLU A 295 -22.57 -1.76 -8.72
CA GLU A 295 -23.05 -2.06 -10.07
C GLU A 295 -21.95 -1.73 -11.08
N VAL A 296 -21.76 -2.62 -12.05
CA VAL A 296 -20.81 -2.41 -13.12
C VAL A 296 -21.55 -2.40 -14.45
N LYS A 297 -21.49 -1.26 -15.15
CA LYS A 297 -22.16 -1.05 -16.43
C LYS A 297 -21.14 -0.89 -17.54
N SER A 298 -21.42 -1.47 -18.69
CA SER A 298 -20.59 -1.26 -19.88
C SER A 298 -20.88 0.14 -20.42
N GLY A 299 -19.89 1.02 -20.44
CA GLY A 299 -20.01 2.38 -20.97
C GLY A 299 -19.85 2.47 -22.49
N GLY A 300 -19.26 1.43 -23.10
CA GLY A 300 -19.03 1.36 -24.55
C GLY A 300 -20.12 0.62 -25.34
N ALA A 301 -20.11 0.85 -26.66
CA ALA A 301 -20.95 0.08 -27.59
C ALA A 301 -20.64 -1.42 -27.52
N THR A 302 -21.67 -2.25 -27.64
CA THR A 302 -21.57 -3.71 -27.71
C THR A 302 -20.53 -4.12 -28.75
N GLU A 303 -19.62 -5.04 -28.41
CA GLU A 303 -18.61 -5.52 -29.36
C GLU A 303 -19.25 -6.19 -30.58
N GLU A 304 -18.54 -6.21 -31.72
CA GLU A 304 -19.03 -6.84 -32.95
C GLU A 304 -19.10 -8.37 -32.84
N LEU A 305 -18.18 -8.97 -32.08
CA LEU A 305 -18.08 -10.41 -31.86
C LEU A 305 -18.47 -10.77 -30.42
N GLY A 306 -18.99 -11.99 -30.25
CA GLY A 306 -19.11 -12.61 -28.94
C GLY A 306 -17.74 -13.12 -28.48
N THR A 307 -17.53 -13.15 -27.17
CA THR A 307 -16.29 -13.68 -26.56
C THR A 307 -16.64 -14.85 -25.66
N ARG A 308 -15.96 -15.98 -25.90
CA ARG A 308 -16.02 -17.18 -25.08
C ARG A 308 -14.69 -17.32 -24.34
N ILE A 309 -14.73 -17.39 -23.01
CA ILE A 309 -13.54 -17.66 -22.19
C ILE A 309 -13.67 -19.07 -21.63
N THR A 310 -12.58 -19.82 -21.52
CA THR A 310 -12.57 -21.16 -20.95
C THR A 310 -11.36 -21.28 -20.07
N LEU A 311 -11.56 -21.43 -18.77
CA LEU A 311 -10.50 -21.58 -17.79
C LEU A 311 -10.59 -22.97 -17.19
N HIS A 312 -9.52 -23.76 -17.30
CA HIS A 312 -9.40 -25.02 -16.60
C HIS A 312 -8.79 -24.76 -15.21
N LEU A 313 -9.56 -25.02 -14.15
CA LEU A 313 -9.11 -24.79 -12.78
C LEU A 313 -8.17 -25.90 -12.34
N THR A 314 -6.92 -25.55 -12.06
CA THR A 314 -5.90 -26.52 -11.66
C THR A 314 -5.34 -26.22 -10.28
N ASP A 315 -5.43 -24.98 -9.82
CA ASP A 315 -4.83 -24.54 -8.57
C ASP A 315 -5.82 -23.78 -7.67
N PRO A 316 -5.75 -23.91 -6.33
CA PRO A 316 -6.56 -23.11 -5.42
C PRO A 316 -6.42 -21.60 -5.61
N SER A 317 -5.27 -21.11 -6.09
CA SER A 317 -5.05 -19.68 -6.39
C SER A 317 -5.93 -19.16 -7.53
N ASP A 318 -6.46 -20.02 -8.40
CA ASP A 318 -7.42 -19.61 -9.43
C ASP A 318 -8.69 -18.97 -8.83
N MET A 319 -9.04 -19.33 -7.58
CA MET A 319 -10.20 -18.78 -6.87
C MET A 319 -10.10 -17.28 -6.61
N SER A 320 -8.88 -16.72 -6.54
CA SER A 320 -8.66 -15.29 -6.35
C SER A 320 -8.65 -14.46 -7.63
N ARG A 321 -8.84 -15.09 -8.81
CA ARG A 321 -8.88 -14.35 -10.09
C ARG A 321 -10.03 -13.36 -10.11
N ASP A 322 -9.74 -12.12 -10.48
CA ASP A 322 -10.75 -11.11 -10.71
C ASP A 322 -11.64 -11.49 -11.91
N LEU A 323 -12.94 -11.30 -11.76
CA LEU A 323 -13.98 -11.68 -12.69
C LEU A 323 -15.00 -10.56 -12.82
N LEU A 324 -15.26 -10.12 -14.05
CA LEU A 324 -16.37 -9.23 -14.37
C LEU A 324 -17.44 -9.99 -15.15
N LYS A 325 -18.60 -10.23 -14.54
CA LYS A 325 -19.74 -10.87 -15.21
C LYS A 325 -20.68 -9.79 -15.77
N SER A 326 -20.85 -9.75 -17.10
CA SER A 326 -21.85 -8.88 -17.72
C SER A 326 -23.27 -9.43 -17.51
N GLU A 327 -24.28 -8.58 -17.72
CA GLU A 327 -25.68 -9.02 -17.71
C GLU A 327 -26.00 -9.99 -18.86
N THR A 328 -25.31 -9.86 -19.98
CA THR A 328 -25.51 -10.69 -21.18
C THR A 328 -24.68 -11.97 -21.18
N CYS A 329 -24.03 -12.27 -20.06
CA CYS A 329 -23.19 -13.44 -19.89
C CYS A 329 -23.95 -14.62 -19.32
N SER A 330 -23.80 -15.79 -19.96
CA SER A 330 -24.05 -17.09 -19.35
C SER A 330 -22.77 -17.70 -18.77
N VAL A 331 -22.90 -18.49 -17.71
CA VAL A 331 -21.80 -19.25 -17.09
C VAL A 331 -22.14 -20.73 -17.21
N LEU A 332 -21.20 -21.54 -17.69
CA LEU A 332 -21.42 -22.97 -17.93
C LEU A 332 -20.38 -23.79 -17.16
N ILE A 333 -20.83 -24.75 -16.37
CA ILE A 333 -19.96 -25.71 -15.72
C ILE A 333 -20.24 -27.09 -16.32
N PRO A 334 -19.46 -27.53 -17.33
CA PRO A 334 -19.70 -28.79 -18.03
C PRO A 334 -19.68 -30.01 -17.12
N GLU A 335 -18.74 -30.07 -16.19
CA GLU A 335 -18.54 -31.18 -15.25
C GLU A 335 -19.74 -31.35 -14.31
N LEU A 336 -20.48 -30.27 -14.06
CA LEU A 336 -21.66 -30.24 -13.21
C LEU A 336 -22.97 -30.25 -14.00
N GLU A 337 -22.91 -30.25 -15.33
CA GLU A 337 -24.07 -30.04 -16.20
C GLU A 337 -24.89 -28.81 -15.78
N PHE A 338 -24.20 -27.75 -15.33
CA PHE A 338 -24.81 -26.55 -14.77
C PHE A 338 -24.68 -25.38 -15.74
N GLU A 339 -25.77 -24.66 -15.95
CA GLU A 339 -25.80 -23.43 -16.72
C GLU A 339 -26.49 -22.33 -15.91
N LEU A 340 -25.79 -21.23 -15.72
CA LEU A 340 -26.35 -19.98 -15.21
C LEU A 340 -26.73 -19.12 -16.41
N GLY A 341 -28.04 -18.89 -16.57
CA GLY A 341 -28.57 -18.07 -17.65
C GLY A 341 -28.11 -16.62 -17.61
N MET A 342 -28.31 -15.93 -18.73
CA MET A 342 -28.09 -14.48 -18.84
C MET A 342 -28.96 -13.74 -17.80
N ALA A 343 -28.53 -12.54 -17.43
CA ALA A 343 -29.06 -11.65 -16.38
C ALA A 343 -28.94 -12.16 -14.93
N ALA A 344 -28.73 -13.47 -14.70
CA ALA A 344 -28.51 -13.99 -13.36
C ALA A 344 -27.10 -13.62 -12.86
N LEU A 345 -27.00 -13.00 -11.67
CA LEU A 345 -25.75 -12.56 -11.05
C LEU A 345 -24.86 -11.69 -11.99
N GLY A 346 -25.46 -10.98 -12.95
CA GLY A 346 -24.76 -10.11 -13.89
C GLY A 346 -24.45 -8.72 -13.33
N GLY A 347 -23.63 -7.95 -14.05
CA GLY A 347 -23.27 -6.58 -13.69
C GLY A 347 -22.34 -6.47 -12.48
N LYS A 348 -21.61 -7.54 -12.15
CA LYS A 348 -20.83 -7.66 -10.91
C LYS A 348 -19.34 -7.87 -11.22
N PHE A 349 -18.51 -7.06 -10.57
CA PHE A 349 -17.08 -7.31 -10.43
C PHE A 349 -16.83 -8.06 -9.12
N THR A 350 -16.20 -9.22 -9.19
CA THR A 350 -15.98 -10.11 -8.05
C THR A 350 -14.75 -10.99 -8.32
N THR A 351 -14.45 -11.93 -7.43
CA THR A 351 -13.47 -12.99 -7.71
C THR A 351 -14.19 -14.24 -8.19
N LEU A 352 -13.45 -15.18 -8.79
CA LEU A 352 -13.98 -16.50 -9.11
C LEU A 352 -14.66 -17.15 -7.89
N GLU A 353 -14.00 -17.12 -6.73
CA GLU A 353 -14.57 -17.63 -5.47
C GLU A 353 -15.88 -16.93 -5.10
N GLY A 354 -15.94 -15.60 -5.25
CA GLY A 354 -17.10 -14.79 -4.94
C GLY A 354 -18.30 -15.17 -5.81
N LEU A 355 -18.09 -15.31 -7.12
CA LEU A 355 -19.14 -15.74 -8.04
C LEU A 355 -19.65 -17.15 -7.69
N LEU A 356 -18.76 -18.07 -7.30
CA LEU A 356 -19.16 -19.43 -6.94
C LEU A 356 -19.95 -19.49 -5.63
N LYS A 357 -19.56 -18.69 -4.64
CA LYS A 357 -20.33 -18.53 -3.41
C LYS A 357 -21.72 -17.99 -3.73
N ASP A 358 -21.83 -16.99 -4.61
CA ASP A 358 -23.13 -16.47 -5.02
C ASP A 358 -23.98 -17.51 -5.76
N ILE A 359 -23.38 -18.31 -6.65
CA ILE A 359 -24.07 -19.40 -7.36
C ILE A 359 -24.55 -20.45 -6.37
N LYS A 360 -23.67 -20.86 -5.44
CA LYS A 360 -24.00 -21.80 -4.38
C LYS A 360 -25.14 -21.26 -3.51
N ASP A 361 -25.07 -20.01 -3.10
CA ASP A 361 -26.12 -19.37 -2.31
C ASP A 361 -27.42 -19.28 -3.11
N LEU A 362 -27.37 -18.92 -4.39
CA LEU A 362 -28.56 -18.89 -5.25
C LEU A 362 -29.24 -20.27 -5.34
N ILE A 363 -28.47 -21.35 -5.46
CA ILE A 363 -29.00 -22.71 -5.58
C ILE A 363 -29.47 -23.26 -4.22
N VAL A 364 -28.67 -23.06 -3.16
CA VAL A 364 -28.89 -23.64 -1.83
C VAL A 364 -29.88 -22.83 -1.00
N SER A 365 -29.78 -21.50 -1.01
CA SER A 365 -30.59 -20.62 -0.16
C SER A 365 -31.98 -20.34 -0.73
N LYS A 366 -32.12 -20.20 -2.07
CA LYS A 366 -33.45 -20.01 -2.68
C LYS A 366 -34.24 -21.32 -2.88
N LYS A 367 -33.57 -22.47 -2.73
CA LYS A 367 -34.09 -23.85 -2.83
C LYS A 367 -34.81 -24.18 -4.16
N PRO A 368 -34.73 -25.44 -4.60
CA PRO A 368 -35.18 -25.86 -5.91
C PRO A 368 -36.69 -25.71 -6.00
N PHE A 369 -37.18 -25.10 -7.07
CA PHE A 369 -38.51 -25.42 -7.54
C PHE A 369 -38.56 -26.92 -7.78
N MET A 370 -39.08 -27.67 -6.81
CA MET A 370 -39.75 -28.93 -7.04
C MET A 370 -41.02 -28.62 -7.84
N CYS A 371 -40.86 -28.27 -9.12
CA CYS A 371 -41.96 -28.25 -10.07
C CYS A 371 -41.77 -29.49 -10.97
N GLY A 372 -42.09 -30.66 -10.41
CA GLY A 372 -41.95 -31.96 -11.06
C GLY A 372 -41.76 -33.08 -10.04
N ASP A 373 -42.67 -34.03 -10.01
CA ASP A 373 -42.88 -35.09 -9.02
C ASP A 373 -41.90 -36.28 -9.10
N SER A 374 -40.66 -36.07 -9.57
CA SER A 374 -39.68 -37.18 -9.72
C SER A 374 -38.20 -36.76 -9.66
N SER A 375 -37.79 -35.93 -8.70
CA SER A 375 -36.36 -35.58 -8.56
C SER A 375 -35.58 -36.64 -7.78
N THR A 376 -34.60 -37.27 -8.44
CA THR A 376 -33.62 -38.20 -7.85
C THR A 376 -32.55 -37.49 -7.02
N ALA A 377 -32.10 -38.15 -5.94
CA ALA A 377 -31.07 -37.66 -5.00
C ALA A 377 -29.68 -37.38 -5.63
N ASP A 378 -29.47 -37.85 -6.86
CA ASP A 378 -28.22 -37.77 -7.62
C ASP A 378 -27.79 -36.33 -7.98
N ARG A 379 -28.74 -35.39 -8.08
CA ARG A 379 -28.45 -33.98 -8.41
C ARG A 379 -27.85 -33.18 -7.26
N ALA A 380 -28.06 -33.60 -6.01
CA ALA A 380 -27.53 -32.90 -4.83
C ALA A 380 -26.06 -33.23 -4.57
N GLU A 381 -25.62 -34.46 -4.88
CA GLU A 381 -24.22 -34.91 -4.71
C GLU A 381 -23.28 -34.26 -5.73
N LYS A 382 -23.74 -34.02 -6.97
CA LYS A 382 -22.97 -33.25 -7.96
C LYS A 382 -22.68 -31.82 -7.50
N LEU A 383 -23.51 -31.23 -6.62
CA LEU A 383 -23.33 -29.86 -6.14
C LEU A 383 -22.11 -29.66 -5.22
N GLU A 384 -21.43 -30.74 -4.79
CA GLU A 384 -20.25 -30.67 -3.93
C GLU A 384 -18.91 -30.62 -4.71
N LEU A 385 -18.90 -30.88 -6.02
CA LEU A 385 -17.69 -31.00 -6.85
C LEU A 385 -17.52 -29.81 -7.80
N PHE A 386 -16.91 -28.71 -7.35
CA PHE A 386 -16.73 -27.51 -8.19
C PHE A 386 -15.43 -27.52 -9.02
N GLY A 387 -15.57 -27.44 -10.35
CA GLY A 387 -14.58 -27.04 -11.37
C GLY A 387 -15.33 -26.27 -12.48
N LEU A 388 -14.73 -25.40 -13.33
CA LEU A 388 -15.51 -24.40 -14.11
C LEU A 388 -15.11 -24.16 -15.58
N THR A 389 -16.02 -23.53 -16.33
CA THR A 389 -15.81 -22.76 -17.56
C THR A 389 -16.63 -21.45 -17.47
N ILE A 390 -16.10 -20.29 -17.87
CA ILE A 390 -16.77 -18.99 -17.62
C ILE A 390 -16.61 -18.11 -18.85
N HIS A 391 -17.69 -17.53 -19.35
CA HIS A 391 -17.63 -16.52 -20.40
C HIS A 391 -17.68 -15.14 -19.75
N THR A 392 -16.97 -14.14 -20.27
CA THR A 392 -16.60 -12.81 -19.68
C THR A 392 -15.29 -12.73 -18.92
N PHE A 393 -14.78 -11.50 -18.80
CA PHE A 393 -13.40 -11.21 -18.38
C PHE A 393 -13.07 -11.90 -17.08
N LEU A 394 -12.00 -12.66 -17.17
CA LEU A 394 -11.38 -13.41 -16.10
C LEU A 394 -9.91 -13.05 -16.15
N GLN A 395 -9.36 -12.70 -15.00
CA GLN A 395 -7.99 -12.28 -14.90
C GLN A 395 -7.05 -13.39 -15.38
N ASN A 396 -6.26 -13.08 -16.41
CA ASN A 396 -5.08 -13.84 -16.75
C ASN A 396 -3.97 -13.44 -15.75
N VAL A 397 -3.63 -14.35 -14.83
CA VAL A 397 -2.59 -14.12 -13.82
C VAL A 397 -1.18 -14.09 -14.42
N TYR A 398 -1.02 -14.60 -15.64
CA TYR A 398 0.25 -14.63 -16.37
C TYR A 398 0.43 -13.45 -17.33
N ALA A 399 -0.54 -12.52 -17.40
CA ALA A 399 -0.47 -11.39 -18.33
C ALA A 399 0.87 -10.62 -18.18
N PRO A 400 1.52 -10.24 -19.30
CA PRO A 400 1.05 -10.29 -20.69
C PRO A 400 1.19 -11.65 -21.39
N ASP A 401 1.83 -12.63 -20.76
CA ASP A 401 2.00 -13.97 -21.33
C ASP A 401 0.65 -14.74 -21.37
N PRO A 402 0.46 -15.64 -22.35
CA PRO A 402 -0.76 -16.44 -22.43
C PRO A 402 -0.86 -17.40 -21.25
N ASP A 403 -2.02 -17.44 -20.60
CA ASP A 403 -2.33 -18.44 -19.59
C ASP A 403 -2.43 -19.82 -20.25
N PRO A 404 -1.66 -20.83 -19.83
CA PRO A 404 -1.73 -22.17 -20.40
C PRO A 404 -3.09 -22.86 -20.17
N GLU A 405 -3.81 -22.47 -19.11
CA GLU A 405 -5.09 -23.06 -18.71
C GLU A 405 -6.29 -22.20 -19.11
N MET A 406 -6.07 -21.03 -19.73
CA MET A 406 -7.14 -20.15 -20.23
C MET A 406 -7.15 -20.04 -21.75
N LYS A 407 -8.30 -20.29 -22.35
CA LYS A 407 -8.56 -20.11 -23.78
C LYS A 407 -9.60 -19.02 -23.99
N ILE A 408 -9.30 -18.06 -24.87
CA ILE A 408 -10.23 -17.00 -25.27
C ILE A 408 -10.53 -17.15 -26.76
N GLU A 409 -11.79 -17.31 -27.11
CA GLU A 409 -12.27 -17.47 -28.48
C GLU A 409 -13.26 -16.36 -28.83
N LYS A 410 -13.07 -15.70 -29.97
CA LYS A 410 -14.06 -14.77 -30.52
C LYS A 410 -14.93 -15.50 -31.53
N TYR A 411 -16.24 -15.26 -31.49
CA TYR A 411 -17.19 -15.89 -32.42
C TYR A 411 -18.20 -14.89 -32.96
N THR A 412 -18.68 -15.13 -34.18
CA THR A 412 -19.78 -14.36 -34.77
C THR A 412 -21.08 -14.75 -34.08
N ARG A 413 -21.76 -13.76 -33.49
CA ARG A 413 -23.03 -13.98 -32.79
C ARG A 413 -24.09 -14.51 -33.76
N THR A 414 -24.93 -15.39 -33.25
CA THR A 414 -26.10 -15.88 -33.97
C THR A 414 -27.17 -14.79 -34.06
N PHE A 415 -28.14 -14.98 -34.97
CA PHE A 415 -29.27 -14.06 -35.10
C PHE A 415 -30.04 -13.90 -33.78
N GLU A 416 -30.29 -15.00 -33.07
CA GLU A 416 -30.96 -15.00 -31.76
C GLU A 416 -30.16 -14.23 -30.70
N GLN A 417 -28.84 -14.40 -30.65
CA GLN A 417 -27.99 -13.63 -29.73
C GLN A 417 -27.99 -12.14 -30.05
N ASN A 418 -28.09 -11.77 -31.33
CA ASN A 418 -28.24 -10.35 -31.70
C ASN A 418 -29.64 -9.82 -31.36
N GLU A 419 -30.67 -10.66 -31.39
CA GLU A 419 -32.04 -10.31 -31.00
C GLU A 419 -32.12 -10.04 -29.49
N ASP A 420 -31.54 -10.93 -28.67
CA ASP A 420 -31.47 -10.79 -27.21
C ASP A 420 -30.70 -9.53 -26.79
N LEU A 421 -29.77 -9.06 -27.63
CA LEU A 421 -29.02 -7.82 -27.45
C LEU A 421 -29.71 -6.59 -28.07
N GLY A 422 -30.86 -6.76 -28.73
CA GLY A 422 -31.59 -5.69 -29.42
C GLY A 422 -30.84 -5.09 -30.60
N LEU A 423 -29.91 -5.83 -31.21
CA LEU A 423 -29.04 -5.35 -32.29
C LEU A 423 -29.64 -5.52 -33.68
N ASN A 424 -30.53 -6.48 -33.89
CA ASN A 424 -31.11 -6.75 -35.21
C ASN A 424 -31.97 -5.58 -35.72
N ASP A 425 -32.67 -4.89 -34.83
CA ASP A 425 -33.51 -3.72 -35.15
C ASP A 425 -32.77 -2.38 -35.01
N MET A 426 -31.49 -2.41 -34.61
CA MET A 426 -30.70 -1.21 -34.39
C MET A 426 -30.22 -0.65 -35.74
N LYS A 427 -30.82 0.46 -36.16
CA LYS A 427 -30.25 1.25 -37.26
C LYS A 427 -28.96 1.89 -36.75
N THR A 428 -27.86 1.73 -37.48
CA THR A 428 -26.57 2.36 -37.15
C THR A 428 -26.19 3.46 -38.15
N GLU A 429 -26.99 3.65 -39.21
CA GLU A 429 -26.73 4.56 -40.33
C GLU A 429 -27.99 5.37 -40.71
N GLY A 430 -27.81 6.54 -41.33
CA GLY A 430 -28.91 7.34 -41.89
C GLY A 430 -29.63 8.29 -40.92
N TYR A 431 -29.09 8.52 -39.71
CA TYR A 431 -29.65 9.48 -38.75
C TYR A 431 -29.51 10.96 -39.14
N ALA A 432 -28.69 11.26 -40.15
CA ALA A 432 -28.38 12.63 -40.58
C ALA A 432 -29.36 13.20 -41.63
N GLU A 433 -30.33 12.42 -42.11
CA GLU A 433 -31.37 12.89 -43.03
C GLU A 433 -32.70 13.07 -42.31
N LYS A 434 -32.89 14.23 -41.68
CA LYS A 434 -34.21 14.83 -41.44
C LYS A 434 -34.17 16.34 -41.57
#